data_AF-A0A7X3RLL9-F1
#
_entry.id   AF-A0A7X3RLL9-F1
#
_cell.length_a   1.000
_cell.length_b   1.000
_cell.length_c   1.000
_cell.angle_alpha   90.00
_cell.angle_beta   90.00
_cell.angle_gamma   90.00
#
_symmetry.space_group_name_H-M   'P 1'
#
loop_
_entity.id
_entity.type
_entity.pdbx_description
1 polymer ?
#
loop_
_entity_poly.entity_id
_entity_poly.type
_entity_poly.pdbx_seq_one_letter_code
_entity_poly.pdbx_strand_id
1 'polypeptide(L)' 'MKIVSFEDAIRNYIVSVLEITDWRVKGPGGAAELLELPPSTLYSKMKKLGIKRKTVPNKRSRSNWT' A
#
# COMPACT_ATOMS: atom_id res chain seq x y z
N MET A 1 -0.59 16.58 -20.09
CA MET A 1 -0.83 16.77 -18.64
C MET A 1 -2.27 16.36 -18.35
N LYS A 2 -2.50 15.36 -17.50
CA LYS A 2 -3.85 14.88 -17.17
C LYS A 2 -4.20 15.33 -15.77
N ILE A 3 -5.27 16.11 -15.62
CA ILE A 3 -5.81 16.46 -14.31
C ILE A 3 -6.58 15.26 -13.80
N VAL A 4 -6.22 14.78 -12.62
CA VAL A 4 -6.88 13.67 -11.93
C VAL A 4 -7.56 14.20 -10.67
N SER A 5 -8.46 13.40 -10.10
CA SER A 5 -9.06 13.77 -8.81
C SER A 5 -8.00 13.86 -7.72
N PHE A 6 -8.28 14.62 -6.66
CA PHE A 6 -7.40 14.71 -5.49
C PHE A 6 -7.16 13.33 -4.85
N GLU A 7 -8.20 12.49 -4.80
CA GLU A 7 -8.10 11.14 -4.26
C GLU A 7 -7.20 10.24 -5.13
N ASP A 8 -7.28 10.35 -6.46
CA ASP A 8 -6.41 9.61 -7.37
C ASP A 8 -4.96 10.06 -7.28
N ALA A 9 -4.72 11.38 -7.18
CA ALA A 9 -3.36 11.91 -7.01
C ALA A 9 -2.73 11.38 -5.72
N ILE A 10 -3.46 11.44 -4.60
CA ILE A 10 -2.99 10.88 -3.32
C ILE A 10 -2.80 9.38 -3.40
N ARG A 11 -3.74 8.65 -4.01
CA ARG A 11 -3.66 7.19 -4.17
C ARG A 11 -2.39 6.82 -4.93
N ASN A 12 -2.14 7.46 -6.06
CA ASN A 12 -0.96 7.20 -6.88
C ASN A 12 0.32 7.50 -6.10
N TYR A 13 0.36 8.64 -5.40
CA TYR A 13 1.51 9.02 -4.58
C TYR A 13 1.80 7.98 -3.47
N ILE A 14 0.77 7.56 -2.71
CA ILE A 14 0.93 6.55 -1.66
C ILE A 14 1.39 5.21 -2.25
N VAL A 15 0.85 4.80 -3.41
CA VAL A 15 1.28 3.57 -4.08
C VAL A 15 2.74 3.64 -4.49
N SER A 16 3.20 4.75 -5.09
CA SER A 16 4.59 4.91 -5.49
C SER A 16 5.55 4.82 -4.29
N VAL A 17 5.21 5.44 -3.16
CA VAL A 17 6.02 5.31 -1.95
C VAL A 17 6.02 3.88 -1.43
N LEU A 18 4.86 3.22 -1.39
CA LEU A 18 4.78 1.81 -0.98
C LEU A 18 5.60 0.90 -1.89
N GLU A 19 5.70 1.18 -3.19
CA GLU A 19 6.53 0.41 -4.12
C GLU A 19 8.02 0.60 -3.82
N ILE A 20 8.46 1.84 -3.59
CA ILE A 20 9.85 2.15 -3.23
C ILE A 20 10.25 1.51 -1.89
N THR A 21 9.31 1.33 -0.96
CA THR A 21 9.56 0.69 0.34
C THR A 21 9.31 -0.82 0.37
N ASP A 22 9.15 -1.49 -0.78
CA ASP A 22 8.81 -2.93 -0.85
C ASP A 22 7.54 -3.31 -0.06
N TRP A 23 6.58 -2.38 -0.05
CA TRP A 23 5.32 -2.43 0.69
C TRP A 23 5.50 -2.46 2.21
N ARG A 24 6.65 -2.01 2.72
CA ARG A 24 6.88 -1.81 4.16
C ARG A 24 6.17 -0.54 4.61
N VAL A 25 5.19 -0.69 5.50
CA VAL A 25 4.42 0.44 6.04
C VAL A 25 5.06 1.03 7.29
N LYS A 26 5.63 0.20 8.17
CA LYS A 26 6.17 0.59 9.49
C LYS A 26 7.69 0.42 9.56
N GLY A 27 8.31 1.15 10.50
CA GLY A 27 9.72 1.05 10.85
C GLY A 27 10.62 1.93 9.98
N PRO A 28 11.94 1.94 10.26
CA PRO A 28 12.92 2.71 9.50
C PRO A 28 12.89 2.36 7.99
N GLY A 29 12.88 3.39 7.15
CA GLY A 29 12.68 3.32 5.71
C GLY A 29 11.27 2.91 5.28
N GLY A 30 10.29 2.91 6.19
CA GLY A 30 8.91 2.54 5.89
C GLY A 30 8.12 3.68 5.24
N ALA A 31 7.05 3.33 4.50
CA ALA A 31 6.24 4.31 3.79
C ALA A 31 5.62 5.36 4.72
N ALA A 32 5.26 5.00 5.96
CA ALA A 32 4.73 5.96 6.92
C ALA A 32 5.79 6.98 7.37
N GLU A 33 7.05 6.56 7.53
CA GLU A 33 8.15 7.45 7.87
C GLU A 33 8.49 8.39 6.71
N LEU A 34 8.60 7.86 5.48
CA LEU A 34 8.88 8.66 4.29
C LEU A 34 7.77 9.68 3.97
N LEU A 35 6.53 9.36 4.33
CA LEU A 35 5.38 10.26 4.19
C LEU A 35 5.19 11.19 5.39
N GLU A 36 6.01 11.05 6.44
CA GLU A 36 5.89 11.76 7.72
C GLU A 36 4.48 11.63 8.35
N LEU A 37 3.90 10.43 8.26
CA LEU A 37 2.58 10.12 8.79
C LEU A 37 2.65 9.06 9.89
N PRO A 38 1.78 9.13 10.91
CA PRO A 38 1.56 7.98 11.79
C PRO A 38 1.14 6.76 10.96
N PRO A 39 1.68 5.55 11.23
CA PRO A 39 1.32 4.36 10.46
C PRO A 39 -0.19 4.06 10.46
N SER A 40 -0.87 4.30 11.58
CA SER A 40 -2.33 4.16 11.71
C SER A 40 -3.10 5.05 10.72
N THR A 41 -2.61 6.27 10.51
CA THR A 41 -3.15 7.22 9.51
C THR A 41 -2.94 6.68 8.10
N LEU A 42 -1.73 6.18 7.79
CA LEU A 42 -1.45 5.60 6.48
C LEU A 42 -2.33 4.38 6.20
N TYR A 43 -2.52 3.45 7.16
CA TYR A 43 -3.45 2.33 6.99
C TYR A 43 -4.89 2.79 6.74
N SER A 44 -5.35 3.80 7.46
CA SER A 44 -6.70 4.35 7.30
C SER A 44 -6.89 4.96 5.91
N LYS A 45 -5.89 5.71 5.42
CA LYS A 45 -5.86 6.23 4.04
C LYS A 45 -5.83 5.11 3.00
N MET A 46 -4.99 4.09 3.19
CA MET A 46 -4.94 2.93 2.30
C MET A 46 -6.29 2.21 2.23
N LYS A 47 -6.97 2.03 3.36
CA LYS A 47 -8.32 1.44 3.42
C LYS A 47 -9.34 2.31 2.68
N LYS A 48 -9.38 3.61 2.96
CA LYS A 48 -10.30 4.56 2.31
C LYS A 48 -10.10 4.60 0.80
N LEU A 49 -8.86 4.65 0.36
CA LEU A 49 -8.49 4.75 -1.05
C LEU A 49 -8.49 3.40 -1.77
N GLY A 50 -8.74 2.28 -1.08
CA GLY A 50 -8.74 0.94 -1.68
C GLY A 50 -7.36 0.45 -2.13
N ILE A 51 -6.28 0.85 -1.44
CA ILE A 51 -4.90 0.44 -1.71
C ILE A 51 -4.64 -0.90 -1.00
N LYS A 52 -4.31 -1.93 -1.78
CA LYS A 52 -4.00 -3.28 -1.26
C LYS A 52 -2.83 -3.87 -2.03
N ARG A 53 -1.90 -4.52 -1.32
CA ARG A 53 -0.84 -5.32 -1.96
C ARG A 53 -1.51 -6.50 -2.66
N LYS A 54 -1.25 -6.65 -3.96
CA LYS A 54 -1.62 -7.89 -4.66
C LYS A 54 -0.76 -9.00 -4.09
N THR A 55 -1.28 -9.75 -3.13
CA THR A 55 -0.68 -11.02 -2.76
C THR A 55 -0.87 -11.94 -3.96
N VAL A 56 0.23 -12.37 -4.58
CA VAL A 56 0.14 -13.52 -5.48
C VAL A 56 -0.48 -14.66 -4.66
N PRO A 57 -1.62 -15.23 -5.06
CA PRO A 57 -2.21 -16.34 -4.33
C PRO A 57 -1.16 -17.45 -4.26
N ASN A 58 -0.73 -17.77 -3.04
CA ASN A 58 0.27 -18.78 -2.79
C ASN A 58 -0.25 -20.11 -3.36
N LYS A 59 0.37 -20.60 -4.45
CA LYS A 59 0.02 -21.90 -5.07
C LYS A 59 0.17 -23.09 -4.12
N ARG A 60 0.71 -22.91 -2.91
CA ARG A 60 0.80 -23.95 -1.85
C ARG A 60 -0.50 -24.17 -1.07
N SER A 61 -1.56 -23.38 -1.27
CA SER A 61 -2.88 -23.64 -0.67
C SER A 61 -3.76 -24.55 -1.56
N ARG A 62 -3.18 -25.62 -2.12
CA ARG A 62 -3.89 -26.70 -2.83
C ARG A 62 -3.53 -28.11 -2.30
N SER A 63 -3.01 -28.21 -1.08
CA SER A 63 -2.86 -29.51 -0.39
C SER A 63 -3.74 -29.52 0.86
N ASN A 64 -5.02 -29.83 0.64
CA ASN A 64 -5.91 -30.53 1.58
C ASN A 64 -7.02 -31.13 0.73
N TRP A 65 -6.65 -32.20 0.02
CA TRP A 65 -7.59 -33.17 -0.54
C TRP A 65 -6.96 -34.57 -0.50
N THR A 66 -6.59 -34.97 0.71
CA THR A 66 -6.44 -36.36 1.17
C THR A 66 -6.77 -36.37 2.64
#